data_AF-A0A091L058-F1
#
_entry.id   AF-A0A091L058-F1
#
_cell.length_a   1.000
_cell.length_b   1.000
_cell.length_c   1.000
_cell.angle_alpha   90.00
_cell.angle_beta   90.00
_cell.angle_gamma   90.00
#
_symmetry.space_group_name_H-M   'P 1'
#
loop_
_entity.id
_entity.type
_entity.pdbx_description
1 polymer ?
#
loop_
_entity_poly.entity_id
_entity_poly.type
_entity_poly.pdbx_seq_one_letter_code
_entity_poly.pdbx_strand_id
1 'polypeptide(L)'
;TYIGSILVSVNPYRLYNIYGTDQVLQYEGRALGENPPHLFAIANVAYSKVMDAKHNQCIIISGESGSGKTEATKLILRYLAAVSQKRSPAPQILEATPLLESFGNAKTVRNDNSSRFGKFVEIFLEDGLICGAITSQYLLEKSRVVFQAKTERNYHIFYEMLAGL
;
A
#
# COMPACT_ATOMS: atom_id res chain seq x y z
N THR A 1 -16.55 4.50 0.52
CA THR A 1 -17.50 5.50 1.06
C THR A 1 -16.77 6.55 1.87
N TYR A 2 -17.21 7.81 1.84
CA TYR A 2 -16.63 8.86 2.69
C TYR A 2 -17.35 9.00 4.02
N ILE A 3 -16.59 9.29 5.08
CA ILE A 3 -17.06 9.73 6.39
C ILE A 3 -16.21 10.94 6.77
N GLY A 4 -16.68 12.14 6.41
CA GLY A 4 -15.86 13.35 6.50
C GLY A 4 -14.58 13.20 5.66
N SER A 5 -13.42 13.33 6.31
CA SER A 5 -12.10 13.15 5.68
C SER A 5 -11.64 11.68 5.60
N ILE A 6 -12.40 10.74 6.15
CA ILE A 6 -12.05 9.32 6.20
C ILE A 6 -12.67 8.58 5.01
N LEU A 7 -11.85 7.77 4.31
CA LEU A 7 -12.34 6.83 3.31
C LEU A 7 -12.51 5.44 3.94
N VAL A 8 -13.75 4.94 3.95
CA VAL A 8 -14.05 3.53 4.24
C VAL A 8 -13.96 2.73 2.94
N SER A 9 -13.02 1.79 2.92
CA SER A 9 -12.83 0.81 1.83
C SER A 9 -13.12 -0.60 2.36
N VAL A 10 -13.78 -1.42 1.55
CA VAL A 10 -14.12 -2.81 1.89
C VAL A 10 -13.44 -3.72 0.88
N ASN A 11 -12.70 -4.72 1.37
CA ASN A 11 -12.07 -5.71 0.51
C ASN A 11 -13.13 -6.58 -0.18
N PRO A 12 -13.25 -6.54 -1.52
CA PRO A 12 -14.28 -7.28 -2.23
C PRO A 12 -13.95 -8.75 -2.48
N TYR A 13 -12.72 -9.20 -2.20
CA TYR A 13 -12.20 -10.54 -2.55
C TYR A 13 -12.34 -10.89 -4.04
N ARG A 14 -12.52 -9.89 -4.90
CA ARG A 14 -12.56 -10.02 -6.37
C ARG A 14 -11.97 -8.79 -7.03
N LEU A 15 -11.48 -8.95 -8.25
CA LEU A 15 -10.95 -7.85 -9.02
C LEU A 15 -12.08 -7.04 -9.64
N TYR A 16 -11.97 -5.72 -9.51
CA TYR A 16 -12.81 -4.75 -10.20
C TYR A 16 -11.95 -3.89 -11.10
N ASN A 17 -12.45 -3.60 -12.30
CA ASN A 17 -11.77 -2.71 -13.24
C ASN A 17 -12.02 -1.23 -12.91
N ILE A 18 -11.64 -0.81 -11.70
CA ILE A 18 -11.83 0.55 -11.17
C ILE A 18 -10.50 1.22 -10.78
N TYR A 19 -9.37 0.63 -11.18
CA TYR A 19 -8.03 1.13 -10.85
C TYR A 19 -7.15 1.32 -12.09
N GLY A 20 -7.76 1.46 -13.27
CA GLY A 20 -7.07 1.69 -14.55
C GLY A 20 -6.68 3.16 -14.77
N THR A 21 -6.04 3.42 -15.91
CA THR A 21 -5.58 4.77 -16.30
C THR A 21 -6.73 5.77 -16.39
N ASP A 22 -7.90 5.37 -16.89
CA ASP A 22 -9.09 6.23 -16.97
C ASP A 22 -9.48 6.77 -15.59
N GLN A 23 -9.31 5.94 -14.55
CA GLN A 23 -9.58 6.31 -13.16
C GLN A 23 -8.49 7.21 -12.60
N VAL A 24 -7.23 7.07 -13.02
CA VAL A 24 -6.19 8.03 -12.64
C VAL A 24 -6.58 9.43 -13.17
N LEU A 25 -6.89 9.52 -14.47
CA LEU A 25 -7.28 10.77 -15.13
C LEU A 25 -8.56 11.38 -14.55
N GLN A 26 -9.53 10.55 -14.16
CA GLN A 26 -10.76 11.03 -13.54
C GLN A 26 -10.51 11.77 -12.22
N TYR A 27 -9.55 11.31 -11.42
CA TYR A 27 -9.30 11.83 -10.07
C TYR A 27 -8.17 12.86 -9.99
N GLU A 28 -7.30 12.92 -11.00
CA GLU A 28 -6.18 13.88 -11.06
C GLU A 28 -6.67 15.34 -11.00
N GLY A 29 -6.14 16.10 -10.05
CA GLY A 29 -6.43 17.53 -9.91
C GLY A 29 -7.84 17.87 -9.41
N ARG A 30 -8.64 16.86 -9.00
CA ARG A 30 -10.02 17.06 -8.52
C ARG A 30 -10.11 17.20 -7.00
N ALA A 31 -10.97 18.10 -6.51
CA ALA A 31 -11.20 18.23 -5.08
C ALA A 31 -11.93 17.00 -4.50
N LEU A 32 -11.76 16.77 -3.19
CA LEU A 32 -12.45 15.70 -2.49
C LEU A 32 -13.97 15.94 -2.53
N GLY A 33 -14.71 14.96 -3.04
CA GLY A 33 -16.18 15.03 -3.16
C GLY A 33 -16.69 15.43 -4.56
N GLU A 34 -15.84 15.92 -5.46
CA GLU A 34 -16.22 16.11 -6.88
C GLU A 34 -16.50 14.76 -7.56
N ASN A 35 -15.70 13.75 -7.22
CA ASN A 35 -15.84 12.39 -7.70
C ASN A 35 -16.34 11.44 -6.59
N PRO A 36 -16.94 10.29 -6.98
CA PRO A 36 -17.35 9.26 -6.03
C PRO A 36 -16.20 8.76 -5.12
N PRO A 37 -16.51 8.17 -3.96
CA PRO A 37 -15.50 7.68 -3.04
C PRO A 37 -14.51 6.67 -3.64
N HIS A 38 -13.23 7.02 -3.65
CA HIS A 38 -12.19 6.17 -4.21
C HIS A 38 -10.82 6.40 -3.56
N LEU A 39 -9.94 5.40 -3.60
CA LEU A 39 -8.57 5.51 -3.07
C LEU A 39 -7.78 6.62 -3.76
N PHE A 40 -7.97 6.77 -5.08
CA PHE A 40 -7.28 7.78 -5.87
C PHE A 40 -7.67 9.21 -5.46
N ALA A 41 -8.88 9.42 -4.93
CA ALA A 41 -9.25 10.72 -4.38
C ALA A 41 -8.39 11.09 -3.16
N ILE A 42 -8.13 10.14 -2.26
CA ILE A 42 -7.29 10.35 -1.09
C ILE A 42 -5.84 10.59 -1.49
N ALA A 43 -5.34 9.82 -2.46
CA ALA A 43 -4.01 10.00 -3.01
C ALA A 43 -3.86 11.37 -3.70
N ASN A 44 -4.86 11.80 -4.47
CA ASN A 44 -4.88 13.11 -5.12
C ASN A 44 -4.83 14.25 -4.10
N VAL A 45 -5.67 14.20 -3.07
CA VAL A 45 -5.69 15.24 -2.02
C VAL A 45 -4.33 15.34 -1.32
N ALA A 46 -3.69 14.21 -1.02
CA ALA A 46 -2.35 14.21 -0.45
C ALA A 46 -1.32 14.81 -1.42
N TYR A 47 -1.34 14.37 -2.68
CA TYR A 47 -0.42 14.87 -3.71
C TYR A 47 -0.57 16.38 -3.95
N SER A 48 -1.79 16.87 -4.18
CA SER A 48 -2.07 18.30 -4.37
C SER A 48 -1.62 19.13 -3.17
N LYS A 49 -1.83 18.66 -1.94
CA LYS A 49 -1.34 19.38 -0.74
C LYS A 49 0.19 19.47 -0.66
N VAL A 50 0.92 18.43 -1.09
CA VAL A 50 2.39 18.50 -1.18
C VAL A 50 2.79 19.55 -2.22
N MET A 51 2.10 19.58 -3.36
CA MET A 51 2.41 20.52 -4.46
C MET A 51 2.08 21.97 -4.13
N ASP A 52 0.90 22.23 -3.57
CA ASP A 52 0.38 23.58 -3.35
C ASP A 52 0.94 24.22 -2.06
N ALA A 53 0.97 23.44 -0.97
CA ALA A 53 1.32 23.95 0.35
C ALA A 53 2.75 23.61 0.79
N LYS A 54 3.51 22.87 -0.03
CA LYS A 54 4.87 22.37 0.30
C LYS A 54 4.94 21.70 1.68
N HIS A 55 3.86 21.02 2.08
CA HIS A 55 3.72 20.38 3.38
C HIS A 55 3.67 18.87 3.23
N ASN A 56 4.52 18.17 3.99
CA ASN A 56 4.56 16.71 4.00
C ASN A 56 3.19 16.13 4.39
N GLN A 57 2.74 15.10 3.67
CA GLN A 57 1.47 14.44 3.93
C GLN A 57 1.69 13.00 4.41
N CYS A 58 0.73 12.50 5.19
CA CYS A 58 0.72 11.12 5.65
C CYS A 58 -0.65 10.49 5.38
N ILE A 59 -0.65 9.32 4.74
CA ILE A 59 -1.86 8.52 4.54
C ILE A 59 -1.79 7.33 5.49
N ILE A 60 -2.72 7.28 6.45
CA ILE A 60 -2.80 6.21 7.43
C ILE A 60 -3.86 5.21 6.98
N ILE A 61 -3.47 3.94 6.85
CA ILE A 61 -4.37 2.85 6.44
C ILE A 61 -4.46 1.86 7.61
N SER A 62 -5.65 1.77 8.21
CA SER A 62 -5.92 0.88 9.35
C SER A 62 -7.02 -0.13 9.03
N GLY A 63 -7.12 -1.17 9.86
CA GLY A 63 -8.10 -2.26 9.70
C GLY A 63 -7.55 -3.62 10.12
N GLU A 64 -8.43 -4.60 10.26
CA GLU A 64 -8.08 -5.96 10.65
C GLU A 64 -7.21 -6.69 9.60
N SER A 65 -6.58 -7.80 9.97
CA SER A 65 -5.85 -8.62 8.99
C SER A 65 -6.80 -9.10 7.89
N GLY A 66 -6.37 -8.99 6.62
CA GLY A 66 -7.20 -9.32 5.46
C GLY A 66 -8.13 -8.20 4.97
N SER A 67 -8.20 -7.06 5.66
CA SER A 67 -9.10 -5.95 5.29
C SER A 67 -8.72 -5.19 4.01
N GLY A 68 -7.60 -5.54 3.36
CA GLY A 68 -7.14 -4.90 2.12
C GLY A 68 -6.12 -3.76 2.30
N LYS A 69 -5.53 -3.59 3.48
CA LYS A 69 -4.54 -2.51 3.74
C LYS A 69 -3.39 -2.51 2.74
N THR A 70 -2.75 -3.67 2.56
CA THR A 70 -1.59 -3.84 1.66
C THR A 70 -1.95 -3.52 0.21
N GLU A 71 -3.12 -3.97 -0.24
CA GLU A 71 -3.60 -3.70 -1.60
C GLU A 71 -3.95 -2.22 -1.79
N ALA A 72 -4.56 -1.59 -0.79
CA ALA A 72 -4.80 -0.14 -0.81
C ALA A 72 -3.49 0.65 -0.91
N THR A 73 -2.44 0.27 -0.16
CA THR A 73 -1.11 0.88 -0.27
C THR A 73 -0.54 0.74 -1.69
N LYS A 74 -0.59 -0.46 -2.29
CA LYS A 74 -0.10 -0.70 -3.66
C LYS A 74 -0.83 0.18 -4.68
N LEU A 75 -2.15 0.33 -4.54
CA LEU A 75 -2.97 1.15 -5.44
C LEU A 75 -2.66 2.65 -5.29
N ILE A 76 -2.46 3.14 -4.07
CA ILE A 76 -2.06 4.54 -3.84
C ILE A 76 -0.69 4.81 -4.45
N LEU A 77 0.29 3.92 -4.25
CA LEU A 77 1.62 4.06 -4.84
C LEU A 77 1.58 4.06 -6.37
N ARG A 78 0.74 3.19 -6.97
CA ARG A 78 0.51 3.18 -8.43
C ARG A 78 -0.08 4.49 -8.93
N TYR A 79 -1.05 5.06 -8.20
CA TYR A 79 -1.62 6.37 -8.54
C TYR A 79 -0.55 7.46 -8.50
N LEU A 80 0.21 7.57 -7.40
CA LEU A 80 1.28 8.56 -7.25
C LEU A 80 2.32 8.45 -8.36
N ALA A 81 2.70 7.22 -8.71
CA ALA A 81 3.59 6.95 -9.84
C ALA A 81 3.02 7.42 -11.18
N ALA A 82 1.72 7.21 -11.39
CA ALA A 82 1.03 7.53 -12.63
C ALA A 82 0.82 9.04 -12.82
N VAL A 83 0.64 9.83 -11.75
CA VAL A 83 0.52 11.31 -11.84
C VAL A 83 1.89 12.01 -11.86
N SER A 84 2.93 11.38 -11.32
CA SER A 84 4.31 11.90 -11.25
C SER A 84 5.07 11.84 -12.61
N GLN A 85 4.41 11.88 -13.77
CA GLN A 85 5.00 11.48 -15.06
C GLN A 85 6.26 12.26 -15.50
N LYS A 86 7.43 11.70 -15.20
CA LYS A 86 8.67 11.66 -16.01
C LYS A 86 9.57 10.57 -15.43
N ARG A 87 9.80 9.48 -16.19
CA ARG A 87 10.74 8.35 -15.92
C ARG A 87 11.07 8.15 -14.43
N SER A 88 10.05 7.79 -13.64
CA SER A 88 10.20 7.60 -12.20
C SER A 88 10.67 6.17 -11.87
N PRO A 89 11.52 5.97 -10.84
CA PRO A 89 11.88 4.65 -10.31
C PRO A 89 10.72 3.95 -9.55
N ALA A 90 9.49 4.48 -9.59
CA ALA A 90 8.31 3.86 -9.02
C ALA A 90 8.11 2.35 -9.33
N PRO A 91 8.49 1.82 -10.53
CA PRO A 91 8.43 0.38 -10.77
C PRO A 91 9.25 -0.43 -9.75
N GLN A 92 10.44 0.05 -9.37
CA GLN A 92 11.38 -0.68 -8.52
C GLN A 92 10.87 -0.81 -7.07
N ILE A 93 10.19 0.22 -6.55
CA ILE A 93 9.59 0.18 -5.20
C ILE A 93 8.43 -0.83 -5.15
N LEU A 94 7.63 -0.88 -6.21
CA LEU A 94 6.54 -1.84 -6.35
C LEU A 94 7.08 -3.27 -6.56
N GLU A 95 8.17 -3.43 -7.31
CA GLU A 95 8.82 -4.71 -7.58
C GLU A 95 9.53 -5.32 -6.36
N ALA A 96 10.03 -4.52 -5.42
CA ALA A 96 10.63 -5.00 -4.18
C ALA A 96 9.58 -5.48 -3.15
N THR A 97 8.31 -5.14 -3.33
CA THR A 97 7.25 -5.44 -2.35
C THR A 97 7.03 -6.95 -2.15
N PRO A 98 6.91 -7.80 -3.19
CA PRO A 98 6.81 -9.24 -3.03
C PRO A 98 7.94 -9.84 -2.18
N LEU A 99 9.17 -9.35 -2.36
CA LEU A 99 10.33 -9.83 -1.61
C LEU A 99 10.20 -9.49 -0.12
N LEU A 100 9.79 -8.25 0.21
CA LEU A 100 9.51 -7.86 1.59
C LEU A 100 8.31 -8.62 2.20
N GLU A 101 7.32 -8.97 1.39
CA GLU A 101 6.20 -9.82 1.82
C GLU A 101 6.69 -11.21 2.22
N SER A 102 7.63 -11.83 1.48
CA SER A 102 8.19 -13.15 1.85
C SER A 102 8.83 -13.16 3.25
N PHE A 103 9.56 -12.09 3.61
CA PHE A 103 10.25 -11.99 4.90
C PHE A 103 9.34 -11.57 6.07
N GLY A 104 8.24 -10.87 5.80
CA GLY A 104 7.43 -10.23 6.82
C GLY A 104 5.97 -10.72 6.91
N ASN A 105 5.51 -11.49 5.93
CA ASN A 105 4.17 -12.06 5.92
C ASN A 105 4.19 -13.55 6.29
N ALA A 106 3.08 -13.98 6.89
CA ALA A 106 2.88 -15.36 7.26
C ALA A 106 1.40 -15.75 7.17
N LYS A 107 1.14 -17.05 7.06
CA LYS A 107 -0.20 -17.61 7.19
C LYS A 107 -0.65 -17.61 8.65
N THR A 108 -1.84 -17.07 8.85
CA THR A 108 -2.58 -17.07 10.11
C THR A 108 -3.88 -17.85 9.94
N VAL A 109 -4.64 -18.02 11.01
CA VAL A 109 -5.98 -18.66 10.94
C VAL A 109 -6.94 -17.91 10.00
N ARG A 110 -6.85 -16.58 9.92
CA ARG A 110 -7.83 -15.73 9.20
C ARG A 110 -7.35 -15.25 7.84
N ASN A 111 -6.05 -15.30 7.58
CA ASN A 111 -5.44 -14.72 6.38
C ASN A 111 -4.17 -15.50 6.02
N ASP A 112 -4.11 -15.96 4.77
CA ASP A 112 -2.98 -16.74 4.25
C ASP A 112 -1.71 -15.90 4.01
N ASN A 113 -1.85 -14.59 3.84
CA ASN A 113 -0.76 -13.64 3.58
C ASN A 113 -0.85 -12.43 4.53
N SER A 114 -0.78 -12.68 5.84
CA SER A 114 -0.88 -11.63 6.86
C SER A 114 0.48 -10.99 7.13
N SER A 115 0.61 -9.69 6.91
CA SER A 115 1.78 -8.93 7.39
C SER A 115 1.86 -8.96 8.91
N ARG A 116 3.02 -9.33 9.44
CA ARG A 116 3.31 -9.42 10.89
C ARG A 116 4.32 -8.36 11.34
N PHE A 117 4.31 -7.23 10.64
CA PHE A 117 5.09 -6.03 10.91
C PHE A 117 4.30 -4.80 10.44
N GLY A 118 4.59 -3.65 11.03
CA GLY A 118 4.17 -2.34 10.52
C GLY A 118 5.09 -1.90 9.39
N LYS A 119 4.50 -1.43 8.29
CA LYS A 119 5.23 -0.90 7.13
C LYS A 119 4.96 0.60 7.00
N PHE A 120 6.02 1.40 6.93
CA PHE A 120 5.96 2.82 6.61
C PHE A 120 6.70 3.04 5.30
N VAL A 121 6.04 3.66 4.32
CA VAL A 121 6.64 3.95 3.02
C VAL A 121 6.64 5.46 2.85
N GLU A 122 7.84 6.03 2.82
CA GLU A 122 8.09 7.43 2.57
C GLU A 122 8.37 7.60 1.08
N ILE A 123 7.62 8.49 0.42
CA ILE A 123 7.81 8.83 -0.99
C ILE A 123 8.31 10.27 -1.04
N PHE A 124 9.47 10.47 -1.65
CA PHE A 124 10.08 11.77 -1.82
C PHE A 124 9.69 12.35 -3.17
N LEU A 125 9.14 13.55 -3.14
CA LEU A 125 8.69 14.30 -4.31
C LEU A 125 9.54 15.57 -4.45
N GLU A 126 10.05 15.82 -5.65
CA GLU A 126 10.74 17.04 -6.04
C GLU A 126 10.05 17.60 -7.29
N ASP A 127 9.48 18.81 -7.19
CA ASP A 127 8.68 19.45 -8.25
C ASP A 127 7.58 18.54 -8.85
N GLY A 128 6.95 17.72 -8.00
CA GLY A 128 5.89 16.78 -8.39
C GLY A 128 6.39 15.46 -8.97
N LEU A 129 7.71 15.27 -9.04
CA LEU A 129 8.32 14.04 -9.51
C LEU A 129 8.83 13.20 -8.33
N ILE A 130 8.54 11.91 -8.36
CA ILE A 130 9.11 10.94 -7.41
C ILE A 130 10.61 10.84 -7.65
N CYS A 131 11.39 11.37 -6.72
CA CYS A 131 12.86 11.30 -6.75
C CYS A 131 13.41 10.14 -5.90
N GLY A 132 12.60 9.57 -5.00
CA GLY A 132 13.01 8.42 -4.20
C GLY A 132 11.94 7.88 -3.27
N ALA A 133 12.27 6.80 -2.56
CA ALA A 133 11.44 6.27 -1.49
C ALA A 133 12.26 5.53 -0.43
N ILE A 134 11.77 5.53 0.79
CA ILE A 134 12.29 4.73 1.91
C ILE A 134 11.17 3.84 2.42
N THR A 135 11.47 2.57 2.67
CA THR A 135 10.55 1.66 3.36
C THR A 135 11.14 1.29 4.71
N SER A 136 10.45 1.73 5.76
CA SER A 136 10.80 1.44 7.14
C SER A 136 9.86 0.38 7.72
N GLN A 137 10.41 -0.52 8.52
CA GLN A 137 9.69 -1.63 9.14
C GLN A 137 9.71 -1.49 10.65
N TYR A 138 8.58 -1.79 11.29
CA TYR A 138 8.41 -1.66 12.74
C TYR A 138 7.67 -2.87 13.29
N LEU A 139 7.90 -3.18 14.58
CA LEU A 139 7.07 -4.13 15.34
C LEU A 139 6.94 -5.51 14.69
N LEU A 140 8.05 -6.07 14.18
CA LEU A 140 8.08 -7.45 13.70
C LEU A 140 7.69 -8.43 14.82
N GLU A 141 6.79 -9.37 14.52
CA GLU A 141 6.42 -10.43 15.45
C GLU A 141 7.55 -11.47 15.59
N LYS A 142 8.50 -11.20 16.50
CA LYS A 142 9.67 -12.04 16.73
C LYS A 142 9.33 -13.46 17.19
N SER A 143 8.27 -13.62 17.99
CA SER A 143 7.85 -14.93 18.50
C SER A 143 7.50 -15.93 17.39
N ARG A 144 7.00 -15.45 16.25
CA ARG A 144 6.62 -16.29 15.10
C ARG A 144 7.78 -17.10 14.54
N VAL A 145 9.02 -16.65 14.73
CA VAL A 145 10.21 -17.37 14.25
C VAL A 145 10.37 -18.71 14.97
N VAL A 146 10.04 -18.76 16.26
CA VAL A 146 10.30 -19.94 17.13
C VAL A 146 9.02 -20.64 17.59
N PHE A 147 7.85 -20.03 17.39
CA PHE A 147 6.56 -20.58 17.81
C PHE A 147 5.48 -20.32 16.77
N GLN A 148 4.68 -21.34 16.48
CA GLN A 148 3.47 -21.22 15.66
C GLN A 148 2.33 -22.00 16.32
N ALA A 149 1.15 -21.38 16.41
CA ALA A 149 -0.05 -22.07 16.84
C ALA A 149 -0.51 -23.09 15.78
N LYS A 150 -1.39 -24.02 16.18
CA LYS A 150 -1.98 -25.01 15.26
C LYS A 150 -2.59 -24.28 14.05
N THR A 151 -2.30 -24.76 12.84
CA THR A 151 -2.74 -24.19 11.54
C THR A 151 -2.11 -22.85 11.12
N GLU A 152 -1.24 -22.27 11.93
CA GLU A 152 -0.41 -21.14 11.51
C GLU A 152 0.92 -21.59 10.92
N ARG A 153 1.57 -20.71 10.15
CA ARG A 153 2.91 -20.93 9.60
C ARG A 153 3.89 -19.88 10.11
N ASN A 154 5.18 -20.22 9.98
CA ASN A 154 6.27 -19.24 10.07
C ASN A 154 6.22 -18.27 8.86
N TYR A 155 7.17 -17.35 8.77
CA TYR A 155 7.31 -16.45 7.61
C TYR A 155 7.48 -17.22 6.30
N HIS A 156 6.90 -16.69 5.22
CA HIS A 156 6.85 -17.38 3.91
C HIS A 156 8.23 -17.75 3.38
N ILE A 157 9.24 -16.90 3.59
CA ILE A 157 10.60 -17.12 3.12
C ILE A 157 11.18 -18.48 3.55
N PHE A 158 10.86 -18.98 4.76
CA PHE A 158 11.37 -20.27 5.21
C PHE A 158 10.81 -21.43 4.38
N TYR A 159 9.54 -21.34 3.95
CA TYR A 159 8.91 -22.37 3.13
C TYR A 159 9.30 -22.24 1.66
N GLU A 160 9.44 -21.01 1.16
CA GLU A 160 9.91 -20.73 -0.20
C GLU A 160 11.34 -21.25 -0.40
N MET A 161 12.22 -21.00 0.58
CA MET A 161 13.59 -21.52 0.57
C MET A 161 13.61 -23.05 0.58
N LEU A 162 12.81 -23.69 1.43
CA LEU A 162 12.74 -25.16 1.47
C LEU A 162 12.16 -25.79 0.20
N ALA A 163 11.21 -25.12 -0.46
CA ALA A 163 10.62 -25.60 -1.70
C ALA A 163 11.51 -25.35 -2.93
N GLY A 164 12.42 -24.38 -2.85
CA GLY A 164 13.39 -24.06 -3.91
C GLY A 164 14.71 -24.81 -3.81
N LEU A 165 14.92 -25.61 -2.75
CA LEU A 165 16.02 -26.58 -2.63
C LEU A 165 15.71 -27.86 -3.40
#